data_AF-A0A7S0EZM3-F1
#
_entry.id   AF-A0A7S0EZM3-F1
#
_cell.length_a   1.000
_cell.length_b   1.000
_cell.length_c   1.000
_cell.angle_alpha   90.00
_cell.angle_beta   90.00
_cell.angle_gamma   90.00
#
_symmetry.space_group_name_H-M   'P 1'
#
loop_
_entity.id
_entity.type
_entity.pdbx_description
1 polymer ?
#
loop_
_entity_poly.entity_id
_entity_poly.type
_entity_poly.pdbx_seq_one_letter_code
_entity_poly.pdbx_strand_id
1 'polypeptide(L)'
;GALQGLCWSGCPAEHRAVTWRLLLRYMPGNAERREDKMNRLRLEYVDAVVHYFDKYDPEKASLYDKTMYNQIYVDLPRTNPSMPLFHNEQVQQSLHRILYVWAIRHPGTGYVQGINDLVTPFFFVFLQEVSGATEADVRNGEVMKSLTPSQQQKVEADCYHCLTNMLDNAQDNYVLDSKGIQEKVFKLKRIISRLDEKLVQHLESNDVEFLQFAFRWF
;
A
#
# COMPACT_ATOMS: atom_id res chain seq x y z
N GLY A 1 13.56 -15.31 10.47
CA GLY A 1 12.83 -16.55 10.81
C GLY A 1 12.76 -17.47 9.59
N ALA A 2 12.49 -18.77 9.76
CA ALA A 2 12.52 -19.75 8.68
C ALA A 2 11.67 -19.35 7.44
N LEU A 3 10.47 -18.78 7.68
CA LEU A 3 9.61 -18.28 6.61
C LEU A 3 10.27 -17.18 5.75
N GLN A 4 11.00 -16.25 6.37
CA GLN A 4 11.74 -15.21 5.64
C GLN A 4 12.82 -15.81 4.75
N GLY A 5 13.52 -16.85 5.23
CA GLY A 5 14.54 -17.55 4.44
C GLY A 5 13.93 -18.25 3.22
N LEU A 6 12.80 -18.93 3.39
CA LEU A 6 12.10 -19.60 2.29
C LEU A 6 11.55 -18.62 1.25
N CYS A 7 11.04 -17.47 1.70
CA CYS A 7 10.44 -16.49 0.79
C CYS A 7 11.46 -15.58 0.11
N TRP A 8 12.75 -15.67 0.47
CA TRP A 8 13.79 -14.84 -0.12
C TRP A 8 13.93 -15.05 -1.63
N SER A 9 13.72 -16.28 -2.11
CA SER A 9 13.73 -16.65 -3.53
C SER A 9 12.38 -16.46 -4.24
N GLY A 10 11.39 -15.87 -3.55
CA GLY A 10 10.02 -15.73 -4.03
C GLY A 10 9.02 -16.59 -3.25
N CYS A 11 7.74 -16.26 -3.40
CA CYS A 11 6.63 -16.96 -2.75
C CYS A 11 5.63 -17.42 -3.81
N PRO A 12 5.26 -18.72 -3.84
CA PRO A 12 4.20 -19.23 -4.73
C PRO A 12 2.90 -18.44 -4.59
N ALA A 13 2.15 -18.31 -5.69
CA ALA A 13 0.96 -17.47 -5.73
C ALA A 13 -0.09 -17.92 -4.70
N GLU A 14 -0.29 -19.24 -4.56
CA GLU A 14 -1.24 -19.84 -3.61
C GLU A 14 -0.91 -19.58 -2.13
N HIS A 15 0.32 -19.19 -1.82
CA HIS A 15 0.77 -18.94 -0.44
C HIS A 15 1.03 -17.47 -0.15
N ARG A 16 0.94 -16.59 -1.16
CA ARG A 16 1.37 -15.21 -1.06
C ARG A 16 0.57 -14.43 -0.03
N ALA A 17 -0.76 -14.56 -0.03
CA ALA A 17 -1.63 -13.84 0.89
C ALA A 17 -1.32 -14.16 2.36
N VAL A 18 -1.32 -15.44 2.73
CA VAL A 18 -0.97 -15.89 4.10
C VAL A 18 0.45 -15.46 4.48
N THR A 19 1.41 -15.65 3.57
CA THR A 19 2.81 -15.31 3.80
C THR A 19 2.99 -13.82 4.05
N TRP A 20 2.38 -12.95 3.25
CA TRP A 20 2.49 -11.51 3.39
C TRP A 20 1.89 -11.03 4.71
N ARG A 21 0.71 -11.53 5.09
CA ARG A 21 0.11 -11.19 6.39
C ARG A 21 0.99 -11.62 7.56
N LEU A 22 1.67 -12.77 7.47
CA LEU A 22 2.62 -13.24 8.50
C LEU A 22 3.89 -12.38 8.56
N LEU A 23 4.51 -12.09 7.42
CA LEU A 23 5.76 -11.32 7.33
C LEU A 23 5.57 -9.87 7.78
N LEU A 24 4.41 -9.28 7.47
CA LEU A 24 4.02 -7.95 7.92
C LEU A 24 3.47 -7.95 9.35
N ARG A 25 3.51 -9.08 10.07
CA ARG A 25 3.06 -9.21 11.47
C ARG A 25 1.60 -8.85 11.70
N TYR A 26 0.79 -8.85 10.63
CA TYR A 26 -0.65 -8.66 10.72
C TYR A 26 -1.32 -9.96 11.22
N MET A 27 -0.95 -11.09 10.62
CA MET A 27 -1.40 -12.42 11.04
C MET A 27 -0.46 -12.99 12.10
N PRO A 28 -0.98 -13.55 13.21
CA PRO A 28 -0.13 -14.19 14.20
C PRO A 28 0.43 -15.53 13.71
N GLY A 29 1.66 -15.85 14.14
CA GLY A 29 2.31 -17.12 13.81
C GLY A 29 1.56 -18.34 14.38
N ASN A 30 0.99 -18.21 15.58
CA ASN A 30 0.16 -19.24 16.20
C ASN A 30 -1.16 -19.39 15.44
N ALA A 31 -1.37 -20.56 14.82
CA ALA A 31 -2.53 -20.88 13.99
C ALA A 31 -3.86 -20.78 14.76
N GLU A 32 -3.91 -21.24 16.01
CA GLU A 32 -5.12 -21.25 16.84
C GLU A 32 -5.64 -19.83 17.11
N ARG A 33 -4.75 -18.82 17.07
CA ARG A 33 -5.11 -17.43 17.36
C ARG A 33 -5.38 -16.60 16.10
N ARG A 34 -5.22 -17.17 14.90
CA ARG A 34 -5.28 -16.40 13.65
C ARG A 34 -6.68 -15.85 13.41
N GLU A 35 -7.68 -16.72 13.40
CA GLU A 35 -9.05 -16.33 13.04
C GLU A 35 -9.59 -15.26 13.99
N ASP A 36 -9.54 -15.49 15.30
CA ASP A 36 -10.01 -14.53 16.31
C ASP A 36 -9.32 -13.17 16.21
N LYS A 37 -7.98 -13.17 16.11
CA LYS A 37 -7.21 -11.92 16.02
C LYS A 37 -7.54 -11.16 14.74
N MET A 38 -7.61 -11.88 13.61
CA MET A 38 -7.91 -11.29 12.30
C MET A 38 -9.32 -10.73 12.25
N ASN A 39 -10.32 -11.46 12.75
CA ASN A 39 -11.70 -11.00 12.80
C ASN A 39 -11.85 -9.74 13.65
N ARG A 40 -11.18 -9.69 14.81
CA ARG A 40 -11.15 -8.48 15.64
C ARG A 40 -10.54 -7.29 14.90
N LEU A 41 -9.38 -7.46 14.26
CA LEU A 41 -8.74 -6.39 13.51
C LEU A 41 -9.58 -5.93 12.30
N ARG A 42 -10.31 -6.84 11.65
CA ARG A 42 -11.24 -6.49 10.57
C ARG A 42 -12.41 -5.66 11.06
N LEU A 43 -12.99 -6.00 12.21
CA LEU A 43 -14.03 -5.19 12.85
C LEU A 43 -13.51 -3.80 13.24
N GLU A 44 -12.29 -3.71 13.79
CA GLU A 44 -11.66 -2.42 14.08
C GLU A 44 -11.51 -1.52 12.84
N TYR A 45 -11.24 -2.10 11.67
CA TYR A 45 -11.20 -1.35 10.42
C TYR A 45 -12.61 -0.88 10.01
N VAL A 46 -13.62 -1.75 10.08
CA VAL A 46 -15.01 -1.39 9.76
C VAL A 46 -15.49 -0.24 10.66
N ASP A 47 -15.22 -0.32 11.97
CA ASP A 47 -15.55 0.75 12.91
C ASP A 47 -14.82 2.06 12.56
N ALA A 48 -13.57 1.98 12.11
CA ALA A 48 -12.83 3.15 11.66
C ALA A 48 -13.41 3.76 10.38
N VAL A 49 -13.86 2.96 9.41
CA VAL A 49 -14.56 3.45 8.21
C VAL A 49 -15.82 4.21 8.62
N VAL A 50 -16.65 3.63 9.49
CA VAL A 50 -17.87 4.28 9.99
C VAL A 50 -17.56 5.59 10.72
N HIS A 51 -16.48 5.60 11.52
CA HIS A 51 -16.14 6.76 12.33
C HIS A 51 -15.53 7.91 11.50
N TYR A 52 -14.66 7.60 10.54
CA TYR A 52 -13.86 8.61 9.83
C TYR A 52 -14.34 8.86 8.40
N PHE A 53 -14.72 7.83 7.65
CA PHE A 53 -15.07 7.97 6.24
C PHE A 53 -16.57 8.21 6.04
N ASP A 54 -17.44 7.41 6.64
CA ASP A 54 -18.90 7.51 6.43
C ASP A 54 -19.49 8.77 7.07
N LYS A 55 -18.84 9.30 8.11
CA LYS A 55 -19.20 10.56 8.77
C LYS A 55 -18.50 11.78 8.16
N TYR A 56 -17.70 11.60 7.11
CA TYR A 56 -17.08 12.73 6.43
C TYR A 56 -18.14 13.66 5.86
N ASP A 57 -18.08 14.92 6.28
CA ASP A 57 -18.97 15.97 5.82
C ASP A 57 -18.11 17.09 5.22
N PRO A 58 -18.15 17.30 3.89
CA PRO A 58 -17.31 18.29 3.23
C PRO A 58 -17.67 19.73 3.61
N GLU A 59 -18.80 20.01 4.24
CA GLU A 59 -19.11 21.34 4.75
C GLU A 59 -18.44 21.58 6.11
N LYS A 60 -18.41 20.56 6.97
CA LYS A 60 -17.86 20.62 8.34
C LYS A 60 -16.38 20.28 8.45
N ALA A 61 -15.82 19.54 7.49
CA ALA A 61 -14.42 19.11 7.53
C ALA A 61 -13.46 20.30 7.54
N SER A 62 -12.27 20.11 8.11
CA SER A 62 -11.21 21.11 8.02
C SER A 62 -10.72 21.27 6.57
N LEU A 63 -10.10 22.41 6.22
CA LEU A 63 -9.51 22.59 4.90
C LEU A 63 -8.45 21.50 4.60
N TYR A 64 -7.70 21.10 5.62
CA TYR A 64 -6.71 20.03 5.53
C TYR A 64 -7.36 18.69 5.16
N ASP A 65 -8.41 18.27 5.87
CA ASP A 65 -9.09 17.00 5.62
C ASP A 65 -9.77 16.97 4.25
N LYS A 66 -10.38 18.10 3.82
CA LYS A 66 -10.96 18.24 2.48
C LYS A 66 -9.91 18.09 1.39
N THR A 67 -8.76 18.73 1.58
CA THR A 67 -7.63 18.67 0.64
C THR A 67 -7.11 17.24 0.53
N MET A 68 -6.90 16.57 1.67
CA MET A 68 -6.46 15.18 1.72
C MET A 68 -7.47 14.23 1.05
N TYR A 69 -8.76 14.36 1.38
CA TYR A 69 -9.83 13.55 0.79
C TYR A 69 -9.86 13.66 -0.75
N ASN A 70 -9.82 14.90 -1.25
CA ASN A 70 -9.86 15.19 -2.68
C ASN A 70 -8.57 14.77 -3.39
N GLN A 71 -7.42 14.95 -2.76
CA GLN A 71 -6.13 14.54 -3.32
C GLN A 71 -6.10 13.03 -3.57
N ILE A 72 -6.55 12.23 -2.59
CA ILE A 72 -6.70 10.78 -2.77
C ILE A 72 -7.65 10.49 -3.94
N TYR A 73 -8.82 11.12 -3.96
CA TYR A 73 -9.83 10.90 -5.00
C TYR A 73 -9.28 11.14 -6.42
N VAL A 74 -8.48 12.19 -6.65
CA VAL A 74 -7.92 12.48 -7.98
C VAL A 74 -6.72 11.60 -8.35
N ASP A 75 -6.08 10.95 -7.39
CA ASP A 75 -4.98 10.01 -7.64
C ASP A 75 -5.49 8.61 -8.02
N LEU A 76 -6.68 8.22 -7.54
CA LEU A 76 -7.23 6.86 -7.76
C LEU A 76 -7.41 6.48 -9.24
N PRO A 77 -7.99 7.32 -10.14
CA PRO A 77 -8.11 6.97 -11.55
C PRO A 77 -6.77 6.82 -12.29
N ARG A 78 -5.69 7.35 -11.70
CA ARG A 78 -4.32 7.29 -12.24
C ARG A 78 -3.48 6.19 -11.58
N THR A 79 -4.02 5.48 -10.59
CA THR A 79 -3.31 4.45 -9.84
C THR A 79 -3.22 3.17 -10.67
N ASN A 80 -2.00 2.72 -10.95
CA ASN A 80 -1.70 1.55 -11.80
C ASN A 80 -2.54 1.49 -13.10
N PRO A 81 -2.36 2.46 -14.02
CA PRO A 81 -3.21 2.64 -15.20
C PRO A 81 -3.10 1.50 -16.22
N SER A 82 -2.14 0.59 -16.06
CA SER A 82 -1.95 -0.57 -16.93
C SER A 82 -2.85 -1.76 -16.59
N MET A 83 -3.56 -1.71 -15.46
CA MET A 83 -4.34 -2.82 -14.93
C MET A 83 -5.82 -2.45 -14.83
N PRO A 84 -6.72 -3.10 -15.62
CA PRO A 84 -8.15 -2.79 -15.62
C PRO A 84 -8.82 -2.86 -14.24
N LEU A 85 -8.37 -3.76 -13.35
CA LEU A 85 -8.86 -3.87 -11.98
C LEU A 85 -8.97 -2.51 -11.26
N PHE A 86 -7.96 -1.65 -11.37
CA PHE A 86 -7.91 -0.38 -10.64
C PHE A 86 -8.74 0.76 -11.29
N HIS A 87 -9.33 0.49 -12.46
CA HIS A 87 -10.34 1.36 -13.07
C HIS A 87 -11.77 1.00 -12.64
N ASN A 88 -11.96 -0.12 -11.93
CA ASN A 88 -13.27 -0.50 -11.41
C ASN A 88 -13.69 0.44 -10.27
N GLU A 89 -14.90 0.99 -10.34
CA GLU A 89 -15.41 1.95 -9.36
C GLU A 89 -15.45 1.40 -7.93
N GLN A 90 -15.84 0.12 -7.74
CA GLN A 90 -15.88 -0.49 -6.42
C GLN A 90 -14.47 -0.63 -5.82
N VAL A 91 -13.48 -0.92 -6.67
CA VAL A 91 -12.07 -0.96 -6.27
C VAL A 91 -11.59 0.43 -5.88
N GLN A 92 -11.87 1.46 -6.69
CA GLN A 92 -11.50 2.84 -6.35
C GLN A 92 -12.13 3.30 -5.04
N GLN A 93 -13.42 3.01 -4.80
CA GLN A 93 -14.08 3.32 -3.53
C GLN A 93 -13.42 2.60 -2.34
N SER A 94 -13.01 1.34 -2.54
CA SER A 94 -12.29 0.56 -1.53
C SER A 94 -10.94 1.20 -1.20
N LEU A 95 -10.17 1.56 -2.23
CA LEU A 95 -8.87 2.23 -2.07
C LEU A 95 -9.03 3.60 -1.41
N HIS A 96 -10.07 4.37 -1.75
CA HIS A 96 -10.35 5.65 -1.12
C HIS A 96 -10.56 5.51 0.38
N ARG A 97 -11.39 4.55 0.81
CA ARG A 97 -11.61 4.24 2.23
C ARG A 97 -10.32 3.84 2.92
N ILE A 98 -9.56 2.90 2.36
CA ILE A 98 -8.29 2.43 2.94
C ILE A 98 -7.32 3.60 3.13
N LEU A 99 -7.07 4.37 2.07
CA LEU A 99 -6.09 5.45 2.07
C LEU A 99 -6.51 6.61 2.97
N TYR A 100 -7.79 6.99 2.96
CA TYR A 100 -8.29 8.09 3.78
C TYR A 100 -8.29 7.74 5.27
N VAL A 101 -8.80 6.56 5.64
CA VAL A 101 -8.80 6.08 7.03
C VAL A 101 -7.37 5.91 7.53
N TRP A 102 -6.43 5.49 6.68
CA TRP A 102 -5.02 5.46 7.05
C TRP A 102 -4.49 6.88 7.28
N ALA A 103 -4.65 7.78 6.32
CA ALA A 103 -4.06 9.12 6.37
C ALA A 103 -4.56 9.95 7.56
N ILE A 104 -5.87 9.95 7.85
CA ILE A 104 -6.46 10.71 8.96
C ILE A 104 -6.00 10.20 10.34
N ARG A 105 -5.64 8.91 10.43
CA ARG A 105 -5.11 8.30 11.66
C ARG A 105 -3.60 8.50 11.82
N HIS A 106 -2.93 9.06 10.82
CA HIS A 106 -1.49 9.34 10.82
C HIS A 106 -1.22 10.81 10.46
N PRO A 107 -1.70 11.79 11.26
CA PRO A 107 -1.65 13.22 10.91
C PRO A 107 -0.21 13.77 10.78
N GLY A 108 0.81 13.09 11.32
CA GLY A 108 2.21 13.46 11.10
C GLY A 108 2.70 13.23 9.66
N THR A 109 2.01 12.38 8.90
CA THR A 109 2.29 12.09 7.50
C THR A 109 1.15 12.54 6.59
N GLY A 110 -0.10 12.26 6.96
CA GLY A 110 -1.26 12.47 6.09
C GLY A 110 -1.18 11.58 4.86
N TYR A 111 -1.75 12.03 3.74
CA TYR A 111 -1.60 11.34 2.45
C TYR A 111 -0.48 11.97 1.62
N VAL A 112 0.40 11.13 1.08
CA VAL A 112 1.46 11.49 0.15
C VAL A 112 1.28 10.68 -1.13
N GLN A 113 1.33 11.35 -2.28
CA GLN A 113 1.26 10.68 -3.59
C GLN A 113 2.35 9.61 -3.68
N GLY A 114 1.96 8.40 -4.09
CA GLY A 114 2.79 7.19 -4.06
C GLY A 114 2.28 6.16 -3.05
N ILE A 115 1.64 6.57 -1.95
CA ILE A 115 1.01 5.63 -1.00
C ILE A 115 -0.15 4.86 -1.67
N ASN A 116 -0.85 5.49 -2.61
CA ASN A 116 -1.86 4.85 -3.45
C ASN A 116 -1.30 3.64 -4.23
N ASP A 117 -0.05 3.70 -4.69
CA ASP A 117 0.56 2.59 -5.43
C ASP A 117 0.94 1.43 -4.50
N LEU A 118 1.30 1.73 -3.25
CA LEU A 118 1.70 0.75 -2.23
C LEU A 118 0.56 -0.17 -1.78
N VAL A 119 -0.69 0.27 -1.85
CA VAL A 119 -1.85 -0.57 -1.49
C VAL A 119 -2.23 -1.53 -2.61
N THR A 120 -1.88 -1.22 -3.87
CA THR A 120 -2.30 -2.02 -5.03
C THR A 120 -1.85 -3.50 -5.00
N PRO A 121 -0.61 -3.86 -4.58
CA PRO A 121 -0.20 -5.26 -4.54
C PRO A 121 -0.96 -6.03 -3.45
N PHE A 122 -1.23 -5.41 -2.30
CA PHE A 122 -2.05 -6.03 -1.25
C PHE A 122 -3.46 -6.31 -1.74
N PHE A 123 -4.08 -5.31 -2.39
CA PHE A 123 -5.42 -5.45 -2.91
C PHE A 123 -5.52 -6.59 -3.91
N PHE A 124 -4.58 -6.65 -4.87
CA PHE A 124 -4.53 -7.72 -5.87
C PHE A 124 -4.40 -9.11 -5.22
N VAL A 125 -3.43 -9.28 -4.31
CA VAL A 125 -3.11 -10.58 -3.70
C VAL A 125 -4.24 -11.08 -2.79
N PHE A 126 -4.85 -10.20 -2.00
CA PHE A 126 -5.93 -10.59 -1.10
C PHE A 126 -7.25 -10.80 -1.83
N LEU A 127 -7.51 -10.03 -2.90
CA LEU A 127 -8.66 -10.27 -3.77
C LEU A 127 -8.56 -11.63 -4.46
N GLN A 128 -7.37 -12.00 -4.94
CA GLN A 128 -7.14 -13.32 -5.52
C GLN A 128 -7.42 -14.47 -4.52
N GLU A 129 -6.91 -14.37 -3.29
CA GLU A 129 -7.13 -15.39 -2.26
C GLU A 129 -8.62 -15.52 -1.90
N VAL A 130 -9.31 -14.40 -1.67
CA VAL A 130 -10.70 -14.39 -1.20
C VAL A 130 -11.69 -14.85 -2.27
N SER A 131 -11.37 -14.65 -3.54
CA SER A 131 -12.20 -15.07 -4.67
C SER A 131 -11.87 -16.45 -5.20
N GLY A 132 -10.64 -16.94 -5.01
CA GLY A 132 -10.14 -18.14 -5.69
C GLY A 132 -10.00 -17.98 -7.21
N ALA A 133 -10.06 -16.74 -7.72
CA ALA A 133 -10.03 -16.46 -9.15
C ALA A 133 -8.61 -16.58 -9.74
N THR A 134 -8.54 -16.74 -11.06
CA THR A 134 -7.26 -16.75 -11.76
C THR A 134 -6.61 -15.36 -11.75
N GLU A 135 -5.29 -15.30 -11.95
CA GLU A 135 -4.58 -14.02 -12.03
C GLU A 135 -5.14 -13.11 -13.15
N ALA A 136 -5.53 -13.71 -14.28
CA ALA A 136 -6.12 -13.00 -15.40
C ALA A 136 -7.48 -12.36 -15.04
N ASP A 137 -8.35 -13.11 -14.35
CA ASP A 137 -9.67 -12.62 -13.93
C ASP A 137 -9.57 -11.49 -12.91
N VAL A 138 -8.61 -11.59 -11.98
CA VAL A 138 -8.31 -10.52 -11.03
C VAL A 138 -7.77 -9.29 -11.76
N ARG A 139 -6.77 -9.45 -12.65
CA ARG A 139 -6.14 -8.35 -13.39
C ARG A 139 -7.16 -7.59 -14.26
N ASN A 140 -8.10 -8.30 -14.86
CA ASN A 140 -9.15 -7.72 -15.71
C ASN A 140 -10.34 -7.15 -14.90
N GLY A 141 -10.38 -7.37 -13.59
CA GLY A 141 -11.48 -6.90 -12.74
C GLY A 141 -12.77 -7.73 -12.84
N GLU A 142 -12.73 -8.88 -13.53
CA GLU A 142 -13.89 -9.77 -13.71
C GLU A 142 -14.41 -10.30 -12.37
N VAL A 143 -13.49 -10.56 -11.44
CA VAL A 143 -13.77 -10.99 -10.07
C VAL A 143 -14.75 -10.06 -9.33
N MET A 144 -14.77 -8.76 -9.65
CA MET A 144 -15.64 -7.79 -8.97
C MET A 144 -17.13 -8.00 -9.27
N LYS A 145 -17.48 -8.74 -10.33
CA LYS A 145 -18.88 -9.02 -10.69
C LYS A 145 -19.56 -10.00 -9.74
N SER A 146 -18.80 -10.85 -9.05
CA SER A 146 -19.30 -11.90 -8.16
C SER A 146 -18.80 -11.76 -6.72
N LEU A 147 -18.03 -10.72 -6.41
CA LEU A 147 -17.49 -10.50 -5.08
C LEU A 147 -18.61 -10.07 -4.12
N THR A 148 -18.74 -10.76 -2.99
CA THR A 148 -19.74 -10.38 -1.98
C THR A 148 -19.26 -9.17 -1.15
N PRO A 149 -20.17 -8.37 -0.57
CA PRO A 149 -19.78 -7.27 0.31
C PRO A 149 -18.90 -7.72 1.50
N SER A 150 -19.16 -8.89 2.06
CA SER A 150 -18.33 -9.44 3.15
C SER A 150 -16.91 -9.79 2.70
N GLN A 151 -16.76 -10.32 1.49
CA GLN A 151 -15.44 -10.58 0.90
C GLN A 151 -14.69 -9.28 0.62
N GLN A 152 -15.37 -8.28 0.05
CA GLN A 152 -14.78 -6.96 -0.20
C GLN A 152 -14.29 -6.30 1.10
N GLN A 153 -15.11 -6.30 2.15
CA GLN A 153 -14.72 -5.78 3.46
C GLN A 153 -13.52 -6.51 4.06
N LYS A 154 -13.43 -7.84 3.90
CA LYS A 154 -12.26 -8.61 4.33
C LYS A 154 -11.00 -8.18 3.58
N VAL A 155 -11.08 -8.02 2.25
CA VAL A 155 -9.95 -7.53 1.43
C VAL A 155 -9.53 -6.14 1.88
N GLU A 156 -10.47 -5.21 2.06
CA GLU A 156 -10.18 -3.84 2.49
C GLU A 156 -9.46 -3.79 3.84
N ALA A 157 -10.00 -4.48 4.84
CA ALA A 157 -9.41 -4.54 6.17
C ALA A 157 -8.00 -5.14 6.16
N ASP A 158 -7.81 -6.25 5.44
CA ASP A 158 -6.52 -6.90 5.35
C ASP A 158 -5.48 -5.99 4.65
N CYS A 159 -5.89 -5.27 3.59
CA CYS A 159 -5.07 -4.27 2.93
C CYS A 159 -4.69 -3.13 3.87
N TYR A 160 -5.64 -2.58 4.62
CA TYR A 160 -5.42 -1.50 5.57
C TYR A 160 -4.37 -1.86 6.62
N HIS A 161 -4.50 -3.03 7.25
CA HIS A 161 -3.55 -3.44 8.29
C HIS A 161 -2.18 -3.79 7.73
N CYS A 162 -2.11 -4.44 6.56
CA CYS A 162 -0.82 -4.70 5.91
C CYS A 162 -0.12 -3.42 5.45
N LEU A 163 -0.87 -2.46 4.89
CA LEU A 163 -0.35 -1.14 4.53
C LEU A 163 0.16 -0.40 5.77
N THR A 164 -0.62 -0.38 6.85
CA THR A 164 -0.24 0.26 8.12
C THR A 164 1.07 -0.30 8.64
N ASN A 165 1.16 -1.63 8.79
CA ASN A 165 2.36 -2.27 9.29
C ASN A 165 3.57 -2.08 8.36
N MET A 166 3.36 -1.97 7.04
CA MET A 166 4.44 -1.68 6.11
C MET A 166 4.96 -0.26 6.28
N LEU A 167 4.06 0.72 6.37
CA LEU A 167 4.39 2.14 6.51
C LEU A 167 4.99 2.46 7.88
N ASP A 168 4.61 1.75 8.94
CA ASP A 168 5.23 1.88 10.27
C ASP A 168 6.74 1.58 10.26
N ASN A 169 7.20 0.71 9.35
CA ASN A 169 8.62 0.41 9.19
C ASN A 169 9.34 1.39 8.24
N ALA A 170 8.61 2.34 7.65
CA ALA A 170 9.09 3.25 6.61
C ALA A 170 8.62 4.70 6.83
N GLN A 171 8.20 5.07 8.04
CA GLN A 171 7.59 6.37 8.33
C GLN A 171 8.47 7.54 7.85
N ASP A 172 9.78 7.47 8.08
CA ASP A 172 10.74 8.52 7.69
C ASP A 172 10.77 8.84 6.18
N ASN A 173 10.32 7.91 5.32
CA ASN A 173 10.19 8.17 3.89
C ASN A 173 9.09 9.19 3.57
N TYR A 174 8.03 9.20 4.38
CA TYR A 174 6.80 9.94 4.12
C TYR A 174 6.59 11.09 5.12
N VAL A 175 7.51 11.29 6.05
CA VAL A 175 7.60 12.50 6.89
C VAL A 175 8.07 13.69 6.05
N LEU A 176 7.70 14.90 6.48
CA LEU A 176 7.99 16.21 5.86
C LEU A 176 9.33 16.26 5.09
N ASP A 177 9.27 16.81 3.88
CA ASP A 177 10.36 16.95 2.90
C ASP A 177 10.98 15.64 2.37
N SER A 178 10.35 14.48 2.64
CA SER A 178 10.81 13.18 2.15
C SER A 178 12.28 12.90 2.51
N LYS A 179 12.72 13.36 3.69
CA LYS A 179 14.12 13.29 4.12
C LYS A 179 14.66 11.85 4.11
N GLY A 180 13.84 10.88 4.52
CA GLY A 180 14.22 9.46 4.46
C GLY A 180 14.50 8.97 3.03
N ILE A 181 13.75 9.46 2.04
CA ILE A 181 14.01 9.16 0.62
C ILE A 181 15.32 9.80 0.18
N GLN A 182 15.55 11.07 0.52
CA GLN A 182 16.81 11.74 0.18
C GLN A 182 18.02 11.00 0.78
N GLU A 183 17.97 10.59 2.04
CA GLU A 183 19.02 9.81 2.69
C GLU A 183 19.28 8.47 2.00
N LYS A 184 18.22 7.78 1.55
CA LYS A 184 18.33 6.53 0.76
C LYS A 184 18.99 6.79 -0.59
N VAL A 185 18.62 7.86 -1.29
CA VAL A 185 19.23 8.26 -2.56
C VAL A 185 20.70 8.63 -2.39
N PHE A 186 21.07 9.35 -1.32
CA PHE A 186 22.48 9.63 -1.01
C PHE A 186 23.26 8.37 -0.68
N LYS A 187 22.66 7.43 0.06
CA LYS A 187 23.26 6.11 0.33
C LYS A 187 23.46 5.32 -0.96
N LEU A 188 22.50 5.35 -1.88
CA LEU A 188 22.62 4.74 -3.20
C LEU A 188 23.82 5.32 -3.97
N LYS A 189 23.91 6.66 -4.08
CA LYS A 189 25.07 7.33 -4.71
C LYS A 189 26.38 6.86 -4.11
N ARG A 190 26.50 6.84 -2.77
CA ARG A 190 27.71 6.38 -2.06
C ARG A 190 28.09 4.93 -2.36
N ILE A 191 27.10 4.04 -2.51
CA ILE A 191 27.34 2.64 -2.86
C ILE A 191 27.85 2.54 -4.30
N ILE A 192 27.17 3.20 -5.24
CA ILE A 192 27.57 3.16 -6.66
C ILE A 192 28.96 3.78 -6.85
N SER A 193 29.29 4.89 -6.18
CA SER A 193 30.64 5.47 -6.24
C SER A 193 31.75 4.50 -5.82
N ARG A 194 31.45 3.51 -4.97
CA ARG A 194 32.43 2.49 -4.55
C ARG A 194 32.51 1.30 -5.51
N LEU A 195 31.44 1.04 -6.26
CA LEU A 195 31.34 -0.10 -7.19
C LEU A 195 31.71 0.28 -8.61
N ASP A 196 31.29 1.47 -9.05
CA ASP A 196 31.46 1.99 -10.41
C ASP A 196 31.57 3.52 -10.37
N GLU A 197 32.77 4.00 -10.07
CA GLU A 197 33.08 5.43 -10.05
C GLU A 197 32.90 6.08 -11.43
N LYS A 198 33.18 5.34 -12.52
CA LYS A 198 33.05 5.84 -13.89
C LYS A 198 31.60 6.17 -14.23
N LEU A 199 30.67 5.33 -13.80
CA LEU A 199 29.24 5.61 -13.97
C LEU A 199 28.84 6.90 -13.24
N VAL A 200 29.29 7.10 -12.00
CA VAL A 200 28.96 8.31 -11.24
C VAL A 200 29.52 9.56 -11.90
N GLN A 201 30.80 9.53 -12.31
CA GLN A 201 31.42 10.64 -13.04
C GLN A 201 30.70 10.92 -14.37
N HIS A 202 30.26 9.88 -15.09
CA HIS A 202 29.51 10.05 -16.32
C HIS A 202 28.15 10.74 -16.07
N LEU A 203 27.42 10.32 -15.04
CA LEU A 203 26.15 10.97 -14.65
C LEU A 203 26.39 12.45 -14.28
N GLU A 204 27.39 12.73 -13.45
CA GLU A 204 27.75 14.10 -13.04
C GLU A 204 28.18 14.97 -14.22
N SER A 205 28.95 14.42 -15.18
CA SER A 205 29.38 15.13 -16.39
C SER A 205 28.24 15.47 -17.36
N ASN A 206 27.09 14.81 -17.22
CA ASN A 206 25.87 15.05 -18.00
C ASN A 206 24.78 15.76 -17.16
N ASP A 207 25.16 16.35 -16.03
CA ASP A 207 24.24 17.06 -15.11
C ASP A 207 23.06 16.18 -14.63
N VAL A 208 23.27 14.87 -14.54
CA VAL A 208 22.27 13.91 -14.06
C VAL A 208 22.46 13.67 -12.57
N GLU A 209 21.52 14.16 -11.77
CA GLU A 209 21.51 13.96 -10.33
C GLU A 209 20.73 12.70 -9.94
N PHE A 210 21.22 11.98 -8.93
CA PHE A 210 20.57 10.79 -8.40
C PHE A 210 19.13 11.04 -7.94
N LEU A 211 18.82 12.23 -7.42
CA LEU A 211 17.46 12.60 -7.00
C LEU A 211 16.47 12.63 -8.18
N GLN A 212 16.92 12.97 -9.39
CA GLN A 212 16.04 13.10 -10.56
C GLN A 212 15.42 11.76 -10.97
N PHE A 213 16.15 10.65 -10.81
CA PHE A 213 15.68 9.32 -11.24
C PHE A 213 15.39 8.36 -10.08
N ALA A 214 16.17 8.39 -9.00
CA ALA A 214 16.08 7.40 -7.94
C ALA A 214 15.04 7.76 -6.86
N PHE A 215 14.54 9.00 -6.83
CA PHE A 215 13.49 9.38 -5.87
C PHE A 215 12.27 8.47 -6.00
N ARG A 216 11.82 8.17 -7.23
CA ARG A 216 10.68 7.28 -7.50
C ARG A 216 10.97 5.80 -7.21
N TRP A 217 12.21 5.42 -6.97
CA TRP A 217 12.56 4.03 -6.67
C TRP A 217 12.35 3.67 -5.19
N PHE A 218 12.25 4.67 -4.31
CA PHE A 218 12.18 4.54 -2.86
C PHE A 218 10.86 5.06 -2.29
#